data_AF-A0A522DTY8-F1
#
_entry.id   AF-A0A522DTY8-F1
#
_cell.length_a   1.000
_cell.length_b   1.000
_cell.length_c   1.000
_cell.angle_alpha   90.00
_cell.angle_beta   90.00
_cell.angle_gamma   90.00
#
_symmetry.space_group_name_H-M   'P 1'
#
loop_
_entity.id
_entity.type
_entity.pdbx_description
1 polymer ?
#
loop_
_entity_poly.entity_id
_entity_poly.type
_entity_poly.pdbx_seq_one_letter_code
_entity_poly.pdbx_strand_id
1 'polypeptide(L)'
;MPDINQLPPAGWHTDPLNANQNRWWDGTGWSEKTAPKEPVYQAPARVLELTAAPSSSAPTGPISRRELRQQVGTLTYEGPASTSETPGAAPAPAPVAPRTFEDVLTTGETPIASIFATEAPAGGSKPGYAAPSASIFDDNPPSYEPMSRGRGAVVVESPEEPWGSSHTLPIWAWALSPIWGPALLIGALMVATWLLPTMQAKDINLLQLNGGIAAVSFFFILLWAMSDSRTLRDRGYRAPSAAWVFLPAVGALVYFIIRTARVGRGGLGPFLTWLILQVLVVGAVVALVVLASATITALTGQTLF
;
A
#
# COMPACT_ATOMS: atom_id res chain seq x y z
N MET A 1 12.59 46.55 3.30
CA MET A 1 13.08 45.34 3.98
C MET A 1 12.02 44.92 4.98
N PRO A 2 11.39 43.73 4.84
CA PRO A 2 10.46 43.23 5.84
C PRO A 2 11.21 42.92 7.14
N ASP A 3 10.60 43.26 8.26
CA ASP A 3 11.15 43.08 9.61
C ASP A 3 11.24 41.58 9.93
N ILE A 4 12.47 41.04 9.96
CA ILE A 4 12.75 39.59 10.10
C ILE A 4 12.54 39.04 11.52
N ASN A 5 12.11 39.88 12.47
CA ASN A 5 12.00 39.51 13.89
C ASN A 5 10.57 39.34 14.40
N GLN A 6 9.56 39.38 13.52
CA GLN A 6 8.18 39.16 13.97
C GLN A 6 7.85 37.66 13.97
N LEU A 7 8.12 37.01 15.10
CA LEU A 7 7.63 35.66 15.38
C LEU A 7 6.10 35.66 15.32
N PRO A 8 5.47 34.58 14.80
CA PRO A 8 4.02 34.51 14.75
C PRO A 8 3.43 34.53 16.17
N PRO A 9 2.26 35.17 16.36
CA PRO A 9 1.59 35.15 17.66
C PRO A 9 1.18 33.72 18.03
N ALA A 10 1.06 33.47 19.33
CA ALA A 10 0.59 32.19 19.85
C ALA A 10 -0.79 31.84 19.26
N GLY A 11 -0.93 30.62 18.73
CA GLY A 11 -2.10 30.25 17.93
C GLY A 11 -2.00 28.88 17.27
N TRP A 12 -3.08 28.45 16.63
CA TRP A 12 -3.09 27.27 15.77
C TRP A 12 -2.53 27.64 14.39
N HIS A 13 -1.46 26.96 13.97
CA HIS A 13 -0.84 27.13 12.66
C HIS A 13 -0.75 25.77 11.96
N THR A 14 -0.58 25.76 10.63
CA THR A 14 -0.45 24.49 9.89
C THR A 14 0.82 23.75 10.32
N ASP A 15 0.71 22.46 10.64
CA ASP A 15 1.83 21.66 11.12
C ASP A 15 2.85 21.43 9.97
N PRO A 16 4.12 21.86 10.12
CA PRO A 16 5.13 21.68 9.09
C PRO A 16 5.45 20.20 8.78
N LEU A 17 5.15 19.28 9.71
CA LEU A 17 5.35 17.84 9.52
C LEU A 17 4.13 17.14 8.92
N ASN A 18 2.94 17.75 8.99
CA ASN A 18 1.70 17.17 8.49
C ASN A 18 0.68 18.25 8.06
N ALA A 19 0.59 18.49 6.75
CA ALA A 19 -0.28 19.53 6.17
C ALA A 19 -1.79 19.35 6.46
N ASN A 20 -2.22 18.17 6.92
CA ASN A 20 -3.62 17.87 7.28
C ASN A 20 -3.94 18.18 8.75
N GLN A 21 -2.99 18.69 9.52
CA GLN A 21 -3.15 19.02 10.93
C GLN A 21 -2.71 20.46 11.19
N ASN A 22 -3.33 21.08 12.19
CA ASN A 22 -2.84 22.28 12.82
C ASN A 22 -2.08 21.88 14.09
N ARG A 23 -0.98 22.56 14.38
CA ARG A 23 -0.22 22.44 15.62
C ARG A 23 -0.23 23.78 16.35
N TRP A 24 -0.27 23.75 17.68
CA TRP A 24 -0.30 24.98 18.46
C TRP A 24 1.12 25.54 18.64
N TRP A 25 1.32 26.80 18.25
CA TRP A 25 2.50 27.62 18.55
C TRP A 25 2.23 28.43 19.81
N ASP A 26 3.12 28.40 20.79
CA ASP A 26 2.93 29.09 22.07
C ASP A 26 3.60 30.48 22.13
N GLY A 27 4.28 30.89 21.06
CA GLY A 27 5.05 32.14 20.99
C GLY A 27 6.56 31.94 21.05
N THR A 28 7.04 30.80 21.57
CA THR A 28 8.47 30.47 21.65
C THR A 28 8.81 29.16 20.92
N GLY A 29 7.84 28.26 20.75
CA GLY A 29 8.02 26.96 20.12
C GLY A 29 6.71 26.30 19.66
N TRP A 30 6.87 25.21 18.89
CA TRP A 30 5.76 24.33 18.53
C TRP A 30 5.48 23.37 19.69
N SER A 31 4.25 23.33 20.16
CA SER A 31 3.82 22.38 21.20
C SER A 31 3.43 21.02 20.62
N GLU A 32 3.27 20.00 21.46
CA GLU A 32 2.77 18.67 21.07
C GLU A 32 1.26 18.64 20.78
N LYS A 33 0.55 19.74 21.05
CA LYS A 33 -0.89 19.82 20.83
C LYS A 33 -1.17 19.94 19.34
N THR A 34 -1.87 18.94 18.79
CA THR A 34 -2.33 18.89 17.41
C THR A 34 -3.86 18.89 17.34
N ALA A 35 -4.40 19.49 16.28
CA ALA A 35 -5.82 19.49 15.96
C ALA A 35 -5.99 19.15 14.46
N PRO A 36 -7.01 18.38 14.06
CA PRO A 36 -7.32 18.21 12.65
C PRO A 36 -7.56 19.57 11.99
N LYS A 37 -6.98 19.79 10.80
CA LYS A 37 -7.30 20.98 10.02
C LYS A 37 -8.74 20.84 9.54
N GLU A 38 -9.62 21.76 9.94
CA GLU A 38 -11.01 21.75 9.45
C GLU A 38 -10.98 21.72 7.92
N PRO A 39 -11.67 20.77 7.27
CA PRO A 39 -11.81 20.81 5.83
C PRO A 39 -12.50 22.13 5.51
N VAL A 40 -11.80 22.99 4.76
CA VAL A 40 -12.42 24.19 4.22
C VAL A 40 -13.50 23.68 3.28
N TYR A 41 -14.73 23.59 3.78
CA TYR A 41 -15.90 23.41 2.94
C TYR A 41 -15.95 24.62 2.05
N GLN A 42 -15.41 24.49 0.83
CA GLN A 42 -15.75 25.39 -0.24
C GLN A 42 -17.26 25.28 -0.39
N ALA A 43 -17.96 26.31 0.09
CA ALA A 43 -19.37 26.44 -0.16
C ALA A 43 -19.55 26.21 -1.67
N PRO A 44 -20.37 25.24 -2.09
CA PRO A 44 -20.54 24.95 -3.50
C PRO A 44 -20.87 26.27 -4.18
N ALA A 45 -20.08 26.61 -5.21
CA ALA A 45 -20.30 27.81 -5.99
C ALA A 45 -21.80 27.86 -6.29
N ARG A 46 -22.48 28.91 -5.81
CA ARG A 46 -23.92 29.12 -6.00
C ARG A 46 -24.17 28.97 -7.50
N VAL A 47 -24.65 27.80 -7.92
CA VAL A 47 -25.22 27.63 -9.23
C VAL A 47 -26.48 28.48 -9.16
N LEU A 48 -26.48 29.60 -9.88
CA LEU A 48 -27.67 30.40 -10.09
C LEU A 48 -28.66 29.50 -10.82
N GLU A 49 -29.52 28.86 -10.03
CA GLU A 49 -30.58 27.96 -10.47
C GLU A 49 -31.62 28.81 -11.21
N LEU A 50 -31.46 28.86 -12.54
CA LEU A 50 -32.37 29.53 -13.45
C LEU A 50 -33.71 28.79 -13.39
N THR A 51 -34.71 29.45 -12.83
CA THR A 51 -36.07 28.96 -12.63
C THR A 51 -36.71 28.55 -13.95
N ALA A 52 -36.97 27.25 -14.13
CA ALA A 52 -37.93 26.75 -15.09
C ALA A 52 -38.61 25.47 -14.56
N ALA A 53 -39.90 25.60 -14.23
CA ALA A 53 -40.80 24.46 -14.03
C ALA A 53 -41.03 23.74 -15.39
N PRO A 54 -41.40 22.45 -15.44
CA PRO A 54 -42.74 22.06 -15.04
C PRO A 54 -42.87 20.70 -14.31
N SER A 55 -44.03 20.55 -13.71
CA SER A 55 -44.60 19.36 -13.06
C SER A 55 -44.44 18.07 -13.88
N SER A 56 -43.91 17.03 -13.25
CA SER A 56 -44.13 15.64 -13.66
C SER A 56 -44.29 14.77 -12.43
N SER A 57 -45.42 14.06 -12.38
CA SER A 57 -45.83 13.10 -11.36
C SER A 57 -44.76 12.03 -11.11
N ALA A 58 -44.36 11.88 -9.85
CA ALA A 58 -43.36 10.92 -9.40
C ALA A 58 -43.93 9.49 -9.30
N PRO A 59 -43.28 8.46 -9.88
CA PRO A 59 -43.57 7.06 -9.58
C PRO A 59 -42.95 6.69 -8.22
N THR A 60 -43.78 6.27 -7.27
CA THR A 60 -43.35 5.77 -5.96
C THR A 60 -42.87 4.33 -6.10
N GLY A 61 -41.58 4.15 -6.39
CA GLY A 61 -40.92 2.85 -6.36
C GLY A 61 -39.40 3.00 -6.20
N PRO A 62 -38.71 2.05 -5.53
CA PRO A 62 -37.26 2.10 -5.40
C PRO A 62 -36.63 1.93 -6.79
N ILE A 63 -36.10 3.02 -7.34
CA ILE A 63 -35.44 3.05 -8.65
C ILE A 63 -34.22 2.14 -8.59
N SER A 64 -34.14 1.17 -9.51
CA SER A 64 -33.00 0.26 -9.56
C SER A 64 -31.74 1.01 -9.99
N ARG A 65 -30.57 0.61 -9.47
CA ARG A 65 -29.26 1.20 -9.82
C ARG A 65 -28.96 1.15 -11.33
N ARG A 66 -29.66 0.29 -12.07
CA ARG A 66 -29.57 0.13 -13.53
C ARG A 66 -30.32 1.23 -14.26
N GLU A 67 -31.52 1.59 -13.79
CA GLU A 67 -32.30 2.74 -14.30
C GLU A 67 -31.61 4.07 -14.01
N LEU A 68 -30.99 4.21 -12.83
CA LEU A 68 -30.24 5.43 -12.50
C LEU A 68 -29.07 5.67 -13.48
N ARG A 69 -28.39 4.59 -13.92
CA ARG A 69 -27.32 4.71 -14.94
C ARG A 69 -27.85 5.02 -16.33
N GLN A 70 -29.05 4.56 -16.67
CA GLN A 70 -29.68 4.91 -17.95
C GLN A 70 -30.16 6.37 -17.96
N GLN A 71 -30.68 6.88 -16.84
CA GLN A 71 -31.09 8.28 -16.74
C GLN A 71 -29.89 9.25 -16.77
N VAL A 72 -28.78 8.90 -16.10
CA VAL A 72 -27.58 9.76 -16.05
C VAL A 72 -26.74 9.68 -17.33
N GLY A 73 -26.85 8.59 -18.11
CA GLY A 73 -26.08 8.38 -19.34
C GLY A 73 -26.46 9.26 -20.53
N THR A 74 -27.54 10.05 -20.43
CA THR A 74 -28.04 10.90 -21.54
C THR A 74 -27.78 12.39 -21.37
N LEU A 75 -27.03 12.80 -20.34
CA LEU A 75 -26.49 14.16 -20.26
C LEU A 75 -25.27 14.26 -21.19
N THR A 76 -25.55 14.31 -22.49
CA THR A 76 -24.61 14.71 -23.52
C THR A 76 -24.17 16.13 -23.19
N TYR A 77 -22.94 16.28 -22.72
CA TYR A 77 -22.29 17.56 -22.51
C TYR A 77 -22.03 18.19 -23.89
N GLU A 78 -22.97 19.00 -24.38
CA GLU A 78 -22.72 19.98 -25.45
C GLU A 78 -21.83 21.09 -24.86
N GLY A 79 -20.53 20.83 -24.78
CA GLY A 79 -19.54 21.85 -24.47
C GLY A 79 -19.40 22.82 -25.65
N PRO A 80 -19.26 24.14 -25.39
CA PRO A 80 -19.06 25.11 -26.45
C PRO A 80 -17.77 24.80 -27.21
N ALA A 81 -17.85 24.86 -28.54
CA ALA A 81 -16.77 24.62 -29.46
C ALA A 81 -15.49 25.38 -29.07
N SER A 82 -14.48 24.66 -28.58
CA SER A 82 -13.12 25.18 -28.47
C SER A 82 -12.55 25.33 -29.87
N THR A 83 -12.53 26.56 -30.35
CA THR A 83 -11.68 27.02 -31.44
C THR A 83 -10.22 26.76 -31.08
N SER A 84 -9.60 25.82 -31.79
CA SER A 84 -8.17 25.55 -31.76
C SER A 84 -7.41 26.64 -32.51
N GLU A 85 -7.11 27.75 -31.84
CA GLU A 85 -6.07 28.67 -32.26
C GLU A 85 -4.71 28.08 -31.86
N THR A 86 -3.90 27.71 -32.85
CA THR A 86 -2.52 27.25 -32.68
C THR A 86 -1.60 28.46 -32.44
N PRO A 87 -1.02 28.65 -31.24
CA PRO A 87 -0.03 29.68 -31.02
C PRO A 87 1.32 29.21 -31.59
N GLY A 88 1.96 30.09 -32.36
CA GLY A 88 3.21 29.84 -33.08
C GLY A 88 4.32 29.24 -32.22
N ALA A 89 4.98 28.23 -32.78
CA ALA A 89 6.13 27.55 -32.21
C ALA A 89 7.29 28.53 -31.99
N ALA A 90 7.67 28.71 -30.73
CA ALA A 90 8.96 29.28 -30.37
C ALA A 90 10.09 28.25 -30.64
N PRO A 91 11.25 28.66 -31.16
CA PRO A 91 12.35 27.76 -31.47
C PRO A 91 12.91 27.08 -30.22
N ALA A 92 13.05 25.76 -30.29
CA ALA A 92 13.59 24.93 -29.22
C ALA A 92 15.04 25.35 -28.85
N PRO A 93 15.38 25.47 -27.55
CA PRO A 93 16.76 25.67 -27.13
C PRO A 93 17.61 24.44 -27.46
N ALA A 94 18.85 24.70 -27.90
CA ALA A 94 19.81 23.68 -28.30
C ALA A 94 20.09 22.65 -27.17
N PRO A 95 20.33 21.38 -27.52
CA PRO A 95 20.62 20.33 -26.53
C PRO A 95 21.93 20.64 -25.79
N VAL A 96 21.82 20.77 -24.46
CA VAL A 96 22.96 20.84 -23.55
C VAL A 96 23.61 19.45 -23.53
N ALA A 97 24.89 19.38 -23.86
CA ALA A 97 25.67 18.15 -23.89
C ALA A 97 25.64 17.42 -22.52
N PRO A 98 25.52 16.09 -22.49
CA PRO A 98 25.56 15.32 -21.25
C PRO A 98 26.93 15.47 -20.58
N ARG A 99 26.94 15.87 -19.30
CA ARG A 99 28.15 15.87 -18.48
C ARG A 99 28.59 14.42 -18.27
N THR A 100 29.80 14.10 -18.72
CA THR A 100 30.46 12.81 -18.50
C THR A 100 30.72 12.60 -17.00
N PHE A 101 30.46 11.37 -16.55
CA PHE A 101 30.52 10.94 -15.14
C PHE A 101 31.95 10.83 -14.57
N GLU A 102 32.98 11.16 -15.36
CA GLU A 102 34.38 10.99 -14.96
C GLU A 102 34.90 12.10 -14.03
N ASP A 103 34.17 13.21 -13.86
CA ASP A 103 34.65 14.38 -13.13
C ASP A 103 34.37 14.35 -11.60
N VAL A 104 33.81 13.25 -11.06
CA VAL A 104 33.39 13.17 -9.64
C VAL A 104 34.18 12.17 -8.80
N LEU A 105 35.08 11.36 -9.40
CA LEU A 105 35.76 10.29 -8.67
C LEU A 105 37.17 10.62 -8.14
N THR A 106 37.61 11.88 -8.20
CA THR A 106 38.99 12.23 -7.85
C THR A 106 39.07 13.24 -6.71
N THR A 107 38.52 12.93 -5.54
CA THR A 107 38.99 13.53 -4.28
C THR A 107 38.48 12.78 -3.04
N GLY A 108 39.41 12.27 -2.24
CA GLY A 108 39.18 12.08 -0.80
C GLY A 108 39.16 10.64 -0.29
N GLU A 109 40.32 10.00 -0.24
CA GLU A 109 40.58 8.89 0.69
C GLU A 109 40.44 9.39 2.14
N THR A 110 39.58 8.75 2.93
CA THR A 110 39.76 8.63 4.38
C THR A 110 39.40 7.21 4.82
N PRO A 111 40.24 6.52 5.62
CA PRO A 111 39.95 5.17 6.07
C PRO A 111 39.03 5.21 7.30
N ILE A 112 37.79 4.74 7.15
CA ILE A 112 36.90 4.43 8.27
C ILE A 112 37.24 3.03 8.75
N ALA A 113 38.22 2.94 9.65
CA ALA A 113 38.45 1.78 10.49
C ALA A 113 38.16 2.17 11.95
N SER A 114 37.55 1.24 12.69
CA SER A 114 37.32 1.26 14.15
C SER A 114 36.11 2.03 14.70
N ILE A 115 34.89 1.53 14.50
CA ILE A 115 33.78 1.79 15.45
C ILE A 115 32.86 0.56 15.58
N PHE A 116 33.38 -0.62 15.95
CA PHE A 116 32.53 -1.70 16.50
C PHE A 116 33.36 -2.60 17.41
N ALA A 117 33.66 -2.11 18.61
CA ALA A 117 33.96 -2.94 19.77
C ALA A 117 32.90 -2.60 20.83
N THR A 118 31.83 -3.39 20.89
CA THR A 118 30.85 -3.32 21.97
C THR A 118 31.12 -4.45 22.94
N GLU A 119 31.85 -4.12 24.00
CA GLU A 119 31.91 -4.91 25.23
C GLU A 119 30.51 -5.06 25.85
N ALA A 120 30.20 -6.27 26.27
CA ALA A 120 29.03 -6.58 27.09
C ALA A 120 29.35 -6.30 28.57
N PRO A 121 28.49 -5.59 29.32
CA PRO A 121 28.58 -5.60 30.77
C PRO A 121 27.64 -6.66 31.36
N ALA A 122 28.26 -7.56 32.13
CA ALA A 122 27.61 -8.43 33.08
C ALA A 122 27.05 -7.63 34.27
N GLY A 123 25.91 -8.10 34.81
CA GLY A 123 25.57 -8.05 36.24
C GLY A 123 25.44 -6.68 36.92
N GLY A 124 24.21 -6.21 37.11
CA GLY A 124 23.92 -5.06 37.97
C GLY A 124 22.52 -5.13 38.58
N SER A 125 22.47 -5.39 39.88
CA SER A 125 21.32 -5.41 40.78
C SER A 125 20.37 -4.21 40.65
N LYS A 126 19.05 -4.46 40.65
CA LYS A 126 18.00 -3.44 40.76
C LYS A 126 18.02 -2.77 42.14
N PRO A 127 18.18 -1.44 42.25
CA PRO A 127 17.76 -0.71 43.44
C PRO A 127 16.25 -0.48 43.41
N GLY A 128 15.59 -0.78 44.53
CA GLY A 128 14.17 -0.52 44.73
C GLY A 128 13.89 0.97 44.81
N TYR A 129 12.98 1.45 43.96
CA TYR A 129 12.40 2.78 44.09
C TYR A 129 11.20 2.67 45.04
N ALA A 130 11.40 3.20 46.25
CA ALA A 130 10.31 3.52 47.16
C ALA A 130 9.49 4.66 46.57
N ALA A 131 8.17 4.47 46.50
CA ALA A 131 7.22 5.49 46.10
C ALA A 131 7.20 6.63 47.13
N PRO A 132 7.33 7.90 46.73
CA PRO A 132 7.06 9.01 47.64
C PRO A 132 5.56 9.13 47.85
N SER A 133 5.17 9.06 49.12
CA SER A 133 3.84 9.38 49.63
C SER A 133 3.50 10.84 49.31
N ALA A 134 2.74 11.08 48.25
CA ALA A 134 2.16 12.39 47.97
C ALA A 134 1.01 12.63 48.94
N SER A 135 1.31 13.44 49.95
CA SER A 135 0.37 14.00 50.90
C SER A 135 -0.23 15.29 50.33
N ILE A 136 -1.54 15.44 50.55
CA ILE A 136 -2.21 16.71 50.90
C ILE A 136 -2.04 17.83 49.85
N PHE A 137 -2.92 17.82 48.86
CA PHE A 137 -3.43 19.04 48.25
C PHE A 137 -4.96 18.89 48.15
N ASP A 138 -5.63 19.35 49.20
CA ASP A 138 -7.05 19.75 49.16
C ASP A 138 -7.13 21.07 48.39
N ASP A 139 -7.06 21.01 47.07
CA ASP A 139 -7.48 22.11 46.21
C ASP A 139 -8.74 21.64 45.49
N ASN A 140 -9.88 22.04 46.04
CA ASN A 140 -11.18 21.97 45.42
C ASN A 140 -11.12 22.83 44.14
N PRO A 141 -11.04 22.25 42.92
CA PRO A 141 -11.03 23.07 41.72
C PRO A 141 -12.39 23.79 41.63
N PRO A 142 -12.41 25.07 41.21
CA PRO A 142 -13.67 25.78 41.02
C PRO A 142 -14.55 24.94 40.12
N SER A 143 -15.78 24.71 40.59
CA SER A 143 -16.81 23.97 39.87
C SER A 143 -16.95 24.57 38.47
N TYR A 144 -16.31 23.95 37.49
CA TYR A 144 -16.53 24.25 36.09
C TYR A 144 -17.97 23.86 35.82
N GLU A 145 -18.87 24.83 35.82
CA GLU A 145 -20.12 24.68 35.10
C GLU A 145 -19.73 24.30 33.66
N PRO A 146 -20.07 23.09 33.19
CA PRO A 146 -19.85 22.75 31.80
C PRO A 146 -20.74 23.73 31.03
N MET A 147 -20.13 24.77 30.45
CA MET A 147 -20.79 25.60 29.47
C MET A 147 -21.41 24.65 28.47
N SER A 148 -22.74 24.55 28.56
CA SER A 148 -23.63 23.90 27.63
C SER A 148 -23.30 24.47 26.25
N ARG A 149 -22.38 23.78 25.58
CA ARG A 149 -21.92 24.08 24.23
C ARG A 149 -23.05 23.63 23.31
N GLY A 150 -24.13 24.43 23.31
CA GLY A 150 -25.20 24.40 22.32
C GLY A 150 -24.71 24.87 20.95
N ARG A 151 -23.56 24.36 20.50
CA ARG A 151 -23.06 24.47 19.14
C ARG A 151 -23.00 23.04 18.67
N GLY A 152 -24.05 22.64 17.94
CA GLY A 152 -24.25 21.29 17.44
C GLY A 152 -22.90 20.73 17.01
N ALA A 153 -22.43 19.73 17.77
CA ALA A 153 -21.37 18.89 17.29
C ALA A 153 -21.91 18.35 15.97
N VAL A 154 -21.43 18.91 14.86
CA VAL A 154 -21.46 18.22 13.59
C VAL A 154 -20.79 16.91 13.95
N VAL A 155 -21.60 15.88 14.14
CA VAL A 155 -21.13 14.51 14.16
C VAL A 155 -20.41 14.45 12.84
N VAL A 156 -19.09 14.60 12.88
CA VAL A 156 -18.22 14.25 11.77
C VAL A 156 -18.46 12.76 11.73
N GLU A 157 -19.45 12.36 10.94
CA GLU A 157 -19.78 10.97 10.70
C GLU A 157 -18.45 10.32 10.41
N SER A 158 -17.99 9.49 11.34
CA SER A 158 -16.74 8.76 11.19
C SER A 158 -16.79 8.19 9.78
N PRO A 159 -15.80 8.48 8.93
CA PRO A 159 -15.86 8.18 7.50
C PRO A 159 -16.39 6.77 7.36
N GLU A 160 -17.58 6.65 6.76
CA GLU A 160 -18.40 5.44 6.83
C GLU A 160 -17.49 4.23 6.69
N GLU A 161 -17.45 3.37 7.73
CA GLU A 161 -16.57 2.23 7.70
C GLU A 161 -16.85 1.46 6.41
N PRO A 162 -15.80 1.15 5.60
CA PRO A 162 -16.00 0.60 4.27
C PRO A 162 -16.88 -0.65 4.34
N TRP A 163 -18.00 -0.57 3.65
CA TRP A 163 -19.06 -1.57 3.64
C TRP A 163 -18.57 -2.83 2.90
N GLY A 164 -17.92 -3.75 3.61
CA GLY A 164 -17.56 -5.04 3.02
C GLY A 164 -16.43 -5.80 3.71
N SER A 165 -16.38 -7.09 3.43
CA SER A 165 -15.26 -7.93 3.87
C SER A 165 -13.97 -7.55 3.15
N SER A 166 -12.84 -7.60 3.85
CA SER A 166 -11.49 -7.49 3.29
C SER A 166 -11.04 -8.75 2.55
N HIS A 167 -11.79 -9.84 2.69
CA HIS A 167 -11.56 -11.11 2.02
C HIS A 167 -12.18 -11.06 0.62
N THR A 168 -11.32 -11.06 -0.40
CA THR A 168 -11.72 -11.14 -1.81
C THR A 168 -11.39 -12.55 -2.32
N LEU A 169 -12.16 -13.07 -3.27
CA LEU A 169 -11.85 -14.37 -3.87
C LEU A 169 -10.48 -14.37 -4.59
N PRO A 170 -10.09 -13.30 -5.33
CA PRO A 170 -8.78 -13.23 -5.98
C PRO A 170 -7.60 -13.29 -4.99
N ILE A 171 -7.69 -12.66 -3.80
CA ILE A 171 -6.59 -12.74 -2.85
C ILE A 171 -6.42 -14.14 -2.27
N TRP A 172 -7.52 -14.87 -2.06
CA TRP A 172 -7.46 -16.24 -1.56
C TRP A 172 -6.91 -17.18 -2.61
N ALA A 173 -7.30 -17.01 -3.87
CA ALA A 173 -6.70 -17.74 -4.97
C ALA A 173 -5.17 -17.51 -4.98
N TRP A 174 -4.73 -16.26 -4.84
CA TRP A 174 -3.32 -15.91 -4.80
C TRP A 174 -2.61 -16.48 -3.57
N ALA A 175 -3.24 -16.45 -2.39
CA ALA A 175 -2.66 -17.03 -1.19
C ALA A 175 -2.36 -18.53 -1.34
N LEU A 176 -3.10 -19.25 -2.20
CA LEU A 176 -2.89 -20.66 -2.51
C LEU A 176 -1.83 -20.90 -3.61
N SER A 177 -1.15 -19.87 -4.11
CA SER A 177 -0.11 -19.99 -5.14
C SER A 177 1.05 -20.92 -4.84
N PRO A 178 1.51 -21.05 -3.57
CA PRO A 178 2.57 -22.01 -3.26
C PRO A 178 2.15 -23.46 -3.56
N ILE A 179 0.85 -23.77 -3.62
CA ILE A 179 0.38 -25.13 -3.92
C ILE A 179 0.29 -25.35 -5.43
N TRP A 180 -0.40 -24.46 -6.16
CA TRP A 180 -0.66 -24.69 -7.58
C TRP A 180 0.56 -24.44 -8.46
N GLY A 181 1.50 -23.58 -8.07
CA GLY A 181 2.74 -23.36 -8.84
C GLY A 181 3.56 -24.65 -9.02
N PRO A 182 3.95 -25.34 -7.93
CA PRO A 182 4.59 -26.64 -8.00
C PRO A 182 3.73 -27.70 -8.69
N ALA A 183 2.41 -27.71 -8.48
CA ALA A 183 1.51 -28.65 -9.14
C ALA A 183 1.50 -28.48 -10.67
N LEU A 184 1.49 -27.24 -11.16
CA LEU A 184 1.61 -26.94 -12.60
C LEU A 184 2.99 -27.33 -13.14
N LEU A 185 4.06 -27.11 -12.38
CA LEU A 185 5.40 -27.54 -12.76
C LEU A 185 5.48 -29.07 -12.88
N ILE A 186 4.99 -29.79 -11.87
CA ILE A 186 4.94 -31.26 -11.88
C ILE A 186 4.08 -31.75 -13.05
N GLY A 187 2.90 -31.18 -13.25
CA GLY A 187 2.03 -31.52 -14.37
C GLY A 187 2.70 -31.28 -15.73
N ALA A 188 3.37 -30.14 -15.90
CA ALA A 188 4.11 -29.83 -17.11
C ALA A 188 5.31 -30.78 -17.33
N LEU A 189 6.02 -31.15 -16.26
CA LEU A 189 7.09 -32.14 -16.32
C LEU A 189 6.55 -33.54 -16.67
N MET A 190 5.40 -33.94 -16.12
CA MET A 190 4.75 -35.22 -16.45
C MET A 190 4.27 -35.26 -17.90
N VAL A 191 3.68 -34.16 -18.39
CA VAL A 191 3.27 -34.03 -19.80
C VAL A 191 4.50 -34.04 -20.70
N ALA A 192 5.57 -33.34 -20.32
CA ALA A 192 6.83 -33.34 -21.04
C ALA A 192 7.40 -34.76 -21.11
N THR A 193 7.52 -35.49 -20.00
CA THR A 193 8.06 -36.86 -20.01
C THR A 193 7.19 -37.84 -20.81
N TRP A 194 5.88 -37.65 -20.86
CA TRP A 194 4.98 -38.46 -21.68
C TRP A 194 5.02 -38.13 -23.18
N LEU A 195 5.19 -36.86 -23.54
CA LEU A 195 5.20 -36.40 -24.94
C LEU A 195 6.60 -36.41 -25.56
N LEU A 196 7.67 -36.25 -24.78
CA LEU A 196 9.06 -36.24 -25.27
C LEU A 196 9.49 -37.51 -26.02
N PRO A 197 8.99 -38.73 -25.75
CA PRO A 197 9.32 -39.89 -26.56
C PRO A 197 8.75 -39.79 -28.00
N THR A 198 7.69 -39.00 -28.19
CA THR A 198 7.00 -38.85 -29.49
C THR A 198 7.51 -37.65 -30.30
N MET A 199 8.05 -36.63 -29.64
CA MET A 199 8.68 -35.48 -30.28
C MET A 199 10.19 -35.69 -30.27
N GLN A 200 10.90 -35.58 -31.40
CA GLN A 200 12.36 -35.68 -31.40
C GLN A 200 12.95 -34.76 -30.32
N ALA A 201 13.49 -35.34 -29.24
CA ALA A 201 13.88 -34.66 -28.00
C ALA A 201 14.98 -33.60 -28.15
N LYS A 202 15.39 -33.29 -29.38
CA LYS A 202 16.51 -32.40 -29.69
C LYS A 202 16.15 -30.91 -29.58
N ASP A 203 14.85 -30.56 -29.60
CA ASP A 203 14.43 -29.16 -29.77
C ASP A 203 13.80 -28.51 -28.52
N ILE A 204 13.44 -29.27 -27.48
CA ILE A 204 12.83 -28.70 -26.27
C ILE A 204 13.92 -28.33 -25.26
N ASN A 205 14.32 -27.07 -25.28
CA ASN A 205 15.23 -26.54 -24.28
C ASN A 205 14.52 -26.44 -22.91
N LEU A 206 15.07 -27.08 -21.87
CA LEU A 206 14.60 -27.01 -20.48
C LEU A 206 14.36 -25.57 -20.01
N LEU A 207 15.18 -24.62 -20.49
CA LEU A 207 15.02 -23.20 -20.19
C LEU A 207 13.70 -22.64 -20.75
N GLN A 208 13.28 -23.06 -21.95
CA GLN A 208 12.01 -22.63 -22.54
C GLN A 208 10.81 -23.21 -21.80
N LEU A 209 10.89 -24.48 -21.38
CA LEU A 209 9.84 -25.11 -20.58
C LEU A 209 9.68 -24.42 -19.22
N ASN A 210 10.78 -24.22 -18.50
CA ASN A 210 10.77 -23.52 -17.21
C ASN A 210 10.34 -22.05 -17.36
N GLY A 211 10.84 -21.36 -18.39
CA GLY A 211 10.45 -19.99 -18.70
C GLY A 211 8.96 -19.86 -19.02
N GLY A 212 8.39 -20.81 -19.77
CA GLY A 212 6.97 -20.85 -20.09
C GLY A 212 6.10 -21.04 -18.84
N ILE A 213 6.46 -21.99 -17.96
CA ILE A 213 5.74 -22.25 -16.71
C ILE A 213 5.80 -21.02 -15.79
N ALA A 214 6.98 -20.39 -15.68
CA ALA A 214 7.17 -19.18 -14.90
C ALA A 214 6.33 -18.02 -15.46
N ALA A 215 6.30 -17.84 -16.78
CA ALA A 215 5.51 -16.80 -17.45
C ALA A 215 4.00 -17.00 -17.23
N VAL A 216 3.50 -18.23 -17.38
CA VAL A 216 2.09 -18.56 -17.13
C VAL A 216 1.72 -18.31 -15.66
N SER A 217 2.56 -18.75 -14.73
CA SER A 217 2.34 -18.53 -13.29
C SER A 217 2.33 -17.05 -12.94
N PHE A 218 3.28 -16.29 -13.49
CA PHE A 218 3.36 -14.84 -13.33
C PHE A 218 2.11 -14.13 -13.88
N PHE A 219 1.62 -14.55 -15.05
CA PHE A 219 0.42 -14.00 -15.65
C PHE A 219 -0.83 -14.18 -14.76
N PHE A 220 -1.01 -15.37 -14.16
CA PHE A 220 -2.12 -15.59 -13.23
C PHE A 220 -2.01 -14.74 -11.96
N ILE A 221 -0.80 -14.60 -11.40
CA ILE A 221 -0.56 -13.71 -10.25
C ILE A 221 -0.93 -12.26 -10.60
N LEU A 222 -0.51 -11.78 -11.76
CA LEU A 222 -0.82 -10.43 -12.23
C LEU A 222 -2.34 -10.24 -12.42
N LEU A 223 -3.02 -11.20 -13.06
CA LEU A 223 -4.48 -11.16 -13.23
C LEU A 223 -5.22 -11.08 -11.88
N TRP A 224 -4.79 -11.87 -10.89
CA TRP A 224 -5.42 -11.88 -9.58
C TRP A 224 -5.13 -10.61 -8.77
N ALA A 225 -3.91 -10.08 -8.84
CA ALA A 225 -3.58 -8.78 -8.26
C ALA A 225 -4.44 -7.66 -8.86
N MET A 226 -4.59 -7.62 -10.19
CA MET A 226 -5.46 -6.65 -10.85
C MET A 226 -6.92 -6.80 -10.43
N SER A 227 -7.42 -8.03 -10.31
CA SER A 227 -8.80 -8.31 -9.88
C SER A 227 -9.04 -7.92 -8.42
N ASP A 228 -8.10 -8.20 -7.51
CA ASP A 228 -8.16 -7.78 -6.11
C ASP A 228 -8.14 -6.25 -5.99
N SER A 229 -7.24 -5.58 -6.71
CA SER A 229 -7.17 -4.11 -6.70
C SER A 229 -8.47 -3.45 -7.16
N ARG A 230 -9.13 -3.99 -8.20
CA ARG A 230 -10.44 -3.50 -8.65
C ARG A 230 -11.52 -3.71 -7.59
N THR A 231 -11.60 -4.93 -7.06
CA THR A 231 -12.58 -5.30 -6.02
C THR A 231 -12.44 -4.44 -4.77
N LEU A 232 -11.21 -4.12 -4.36
CA LEU A 232 -10.94 -3.25 -3.22
C LEU A 232 -11.37 -1.81 -3.48
N ARG A 233 -11.12 -1.27 -4.68
CA ARG A 233 -11.58 0.07 -5.07
C ARG A 233 -13.11 0.16 -5.10
N ASP A 234 -13.78 -0.87 -5.62
CA ASP A 234 -15.24 -0.95 -5.67
C ASP A 234 -15.88 -0.98 -4.27
N ARG A 235 -15.13 -1.42 -3.25
CA ARG A 235 -15.52 -1.46 -1.83
C ARG A 235 -15.07 -0.22 -1.04
N GLY A 236 -14.50 0.80 -1.70
CA GLY A 236 -14.04 2.02 -1.05
C GLY A 236 -12.66 1.93 -0.37
N TYR A 237 -11.94 0.81 -0.50
CA TYR A 237 -10.57 0.70 0.01
C TYR A 237 -9.55 1.37 -0.92
N ARG A 238 -8.48 1.90 -0.34
CA ARG A 238 -7.29 2.33 -1.11
C ARG A 238 -6.50 1.12 -1.61
N ALA A 239 -6.87 0.58 -2.75
CA ALA A 239 -6.23 -0.62 -3.29
C ALA A 239 -4.71 -0.44 -3.56
N PRO A 240 -3.86 -1.45 -3.27
CA PRO A 240 -2.48 -1.48 -3.71
C PRO A 240 -2.37 -1.47 -5.24
N SER A 241 -1.22 -1.01 -5.75
CA SER A 241 -0.92 -1.09 -7.19
C SER A 241 -0.59 -2.53 -7.57
N ALA A 242 -1.18 -3.05 -8.65
CA ALA A 242 -0.79 -4.34 -9.20
C ALA A 242 0.68 -4.35 -9.70
N ALA A 243 1.28 -3.17 -9.93
CA ALA A 243 2.66 -3.04 -10.38
C ALA A 243 3.68 -3.65 -9.39
N TRP A 244 3.33 -3.78 -8.10
CA TRP A 244 4.20 -4.41 -7.11
C TRP A 244 4.54 -5.86 -7.44
N VAL A 245 3.71 -6.55 -8.24
CA VAL A 245 3.96 -7.92 -8.71
C VAL A 245 5.22 -8.02 -9.59
N PHE A 246 5.61 -6.96 -10.29
CA PHE A 246 6.78 -6.99 -11.18
C PHE A 246 8.13 -7.01 -10.45
N LEU A 247 8.16 -6.82 -9.12
CA LEU A 247 9.38 -7.01 -8.35
C LEU A 247 9.70 -8.52 -8.29
N PRO A 248 10.79 -8.98 -8.92
CA PRO A 248 11.14 -10.39 -8.93
C PRO A 248 11.38 -10.89 -7.52
N ALA A 249 10.94 -12.12 -7.21
CA ALA A 249 11.06 -12.79 -5.90
C ALA A 249 10.29 -12.17 -4.72
N VAL A 250 10.19 -10.83 -4.64
CA VAL A 250 9.58 -10.12 -3.50
C VAL A 250 8.23 -9.48 -3.81
N GLY A 251 7.82 -9.39 -5.07
CA GLY A 251 6.63 -8.66 -5.46
C GLY A 251 5.34 -9.14 -4.81
N ALA A 252 5.18 -10.45 -4.64
CA ALA A 252 4.05 -11.02 -3.91
C ALA A 252 4.06 -10.60 -2.43
N LEU A 253 5.22 -10.71 -1.77
CA LEU A 253 5.39 -10.34 -0.37
C LEU A 253 5.08 -8.85 -0.16
N VAL A 254 5.66 -7.98 -0.99
CA VAL A 254 5.45 -6.52 -0.94
C VAL A 254 3.98 -6.19 -1.15
N TYR A 255 3.31 -6.83 -2.11
CA TYR A 255 1.88 -6.63 -2.34
C TYR A 255 1.05 -6.99 -1.09
N PHE A 256 1.30 -8.14 -0.47
CA PHE A 256 0.58 -8.56 0.75
C PHE A 256 0.83 -7.60 1.92
N ILE A 257 2.07 -7.14 2.12
CA ILE A 257 2.40 -6.18 3.19
C ILE A 257 1.64 -4.87 2.99
N ILE A 258 1.70 -4.30 1.78
CA ILE A 258 1.00 -3.04 1.47
C ILE A 258 -0.51 -3.22 1.60
N ARG A 259 -1.06 -4.35 1.14
CA ARG A 259 -2.49 -4.66 1.28
C ARG A 259 -2.90 -4.74 2.75
N THR A 260 -2.13 -5.43 3.58
CA THR A 260 -2.41 -5.56 5.02
C THR A 260 -2.36 -4.21 5.72
N ALA A 261 -1.38 -3.36 5.37
CA ALA A 261 -1.29 -2.00 5.91
C ALA A 261 -2.49 -1.12 5.53
N ARG A 262 -3.06 -1.29 4.34
CA ARG A 262 -4.17 -0.46 3.84
C ARG A 262 -5.56 -0.95 4.22
N VAL A 263 -5.72 -2.25 4.41
CA VAL A 263 -7.01 -2.88 4.74
C VAL A 263 -7.14 -3.18 6.24
N GLY A 264 -6.04 -3.04 6.99
CA GLY A 264 -6.01 -3.28 8.44
C GLY A 264 -5.99 -4.77 8.79
N ARG A 265 -6.42 -5.09 10.02
CA ARG A 265 -6.36 -6.47 10.58
C ARG A 265 -7.06 -7.52 9.73
N GLY A 266 -8.08 -7.15 8.96
CA GLY A 266 -8.78 -8.07 8.05
C GLY A 266 -7.92 -8.57 6.87
N GLY A 267 -6.86 -7.85 6.51
CA GLY A 267 -5.94 -8.25 5.43
C GLY A 267 -4.99 -9.39 5.78
N LEU A 268 -4.85 -9.74 7.07
CA LEU A 268 -3.76 -10.57 7.58
C LEU A 268 -3.94 -12.07 7.29
N GLY A 269 -5.19 -12.55 7.19
CA GLY A 269 -5.50 -13.96 6.97
C GLY A 269 -4.85 -14.54 5.70
N PRO A 270 -5.15 -14.01 4.50
CA PRO A 270 -4.54 -14.49 3.25
C PRO A 270 -3.01 -14.42 3.24
N PHE A 271 -2.43 -13.40 3.90
CA PHE A 271 -0.98 -13.25 4.01
C PHE A 271 -0.35 -14.38 4.85
N LEU A 272 -0.91 -14.65 6.04
CA LEU A 272 -0.42 -15.75 6.87
C LEU A 272 -0.59 -17.11 6.19
N THR A 273 -1.73 -17.33 5.53
CA THR A 273 -1.96 -18.57 4.77
C THR A 273 -0.89 -18.74 3.68
N TRP A 274 -0.63 -17.70 2.89
CA TRP A 274 0.41 -17.72 1.88
C TRP A 274 1.79 -18.03 2.48
N LEU A 275 2.15 -17.36 3.58
CA LEU A 275 3.44 -17.56 4.25
C LEU A 275 3.62 -18.98 4.77
N ILE A 276 2.60 -19.52 5.45
CA ILE A 276 2.61 -20.89 5.98
C ILE A 276 2.77 -21.89 4.84
N LEU A 277 1.99 -21.74 3.76
CA LEU A 277 2.08 -22.61 2.60
C LEU A 277 3.45 -22.53 1.93
N GLN A 278 4.05 -21.34 1.84
CA GLN A 278 5.39 -21.16 1.30
C GLN A 278 6.44 -21.92 2.13
N VAL A 279 6.39 -21.81 3.47
CA VAL A 279 7.28 -22.54 4.37
C VAL A 279 7.10 -24.04 4.24
N LEU A 280 5.85 -24.52 4.18
CA LEU A 280 5.56 -25.95 4.01
C LEU A 280 6.09 -26.50 2.69
N VAL A 281 5.91 -25.76 1.59
CA VAL A 281 6.39 -26.17 0.27
C VAL A 281 7.91 -26.20 0.23
N VAL A 282 8.58 -25.17 0.74
CA VAL A 282 10.05 -25.12 0.82
C VAL A 282 10.56 -26.27 1.70
N GLY A 283 9.95 -26.49 2.86
CA GLY A 283 10.29 -27.59 3.75
C GLY A 283 10.12 -28.96 3.09
N ALA A 284 9.03 -29.16 2.34
CA ALA A 284 8.79 -30.39 1.59
C ALA A 284 9.83 -30.62 0.48
N VAL A 285 10.21 -29.57 -0.26
CA VAL A 285 11.26 -29.66 -1.28
C VAL A 285 12.61 -30.02 -0.66
N VAL A 286 12.99 -29.36 0.44
CA VAL A 286 14.24 -29.67 1.16
C VAL A 286 14.23 -31.11 1.67
N ALA A 287 13.13 -31.56 2.29
CA ALA A 287 12.99 -32.93 2.76
C ALA A 287 13.11 -33.95 1.61
N LEU A 288 12.51 -33.65 0.45
CA LEU A 288 12.60 -34.52 -0.73
C LEU A 288 14.03 -34.60 -1.28
N VAL A 289 14.75 -33.48 -1.33
CA VAL A 289 16.17 -33.46 -1.74
C VAL A 289 17.02 -34.28 -0.78
N VAL A 290 16.88 -34.08 0.53
CA VAL A 290 17.63 -34.84 1.54
C VAL A 290 17.35 -36.34 1.43
N LEU A 291 16.08 -36.73 1.28
CA LEU A 291 15.69 -38.13 1.14
C LEU A 291 16.23 -38.75 -0.16
N ALA A 292 16.17 -38.01 -1.28
CA ALA A 292 16.73 -38.44 -2.55
C ALA A 292 18.25 -38.64 -2.46
N SER A 293 18.98 -37.68 -1.87
CA SER A 293 20.43 -37.78 -1.67
C SER A 293 20.81 -38.96 -0.79
N ALA A 294 20.07 -39.21 0.30
CA ALA A 294 20.28 -40.37 1.16
C ALA A 294 20.04 -41.69 0.42
N THR A 295 19.00 -41.74 -0.41
CA THR A 295 18.66 -42.92 -1.23
C THR A 295 19.75 -43.20 -2.27
N ILE A 296 20.24 -42.18 -2.96
CA ILE A 296 21.35 -42.32 -3.93
C ILE A 296 22.61 -42.82 -3.24
N THR A 297 22.96 -42.25 -2.08
CA THR A 297 24.14 -42.67 -1.30
C THR A 297 24.03 -44.14 -0.88
N ALA A 298 22.85 -44.58 -0.43
CA ALA A 298 22.62 -45.96 -0.03
C ALA A 298 22.74 -46.95 -1.21
N LEU A 299 22.35 -46.54 -2.42
CA LEU A 299 22.40 -47.38 -3.62
C LEU A 299 23.78 -47.43 -4.26
N THR A 300 24.57 -46.36 -4.19
CA THR A 300 25.85 -46.25 -4.92
C THR A 300 27.09 -46.41 -4.03
N GLY A 301 26.95 -46.24 -2.71
CA GLY A 301 28.08 -46.15 -1.78
C GLY A 301 28.91 -44.86 -1.90
N GLN A 302 28.52 -43.92 -2.78
CA GLN A 302 29.17 -42.61 -2.90
C GLN A 302 28.38 -41.54 -2.14
N THR A 303 29.06 -40.85 -1.22
CA THR A 303 28.52 -39.65 -0.57
C THR A 303 28.62 -38.45 -1.51
N LEU A 304 27.48 -37.97 -2.02
CA LEU A 304 27.40 -36.73 -2.76
C LEU A 304 27.34 -35.56 -1.76
N PHE A 305 28.38 -34.73 -1.75
CA PHE A 305 28.40 -33.43 -1.06
C PHE A 305 28.80 -32.34 -2.03
#